data_AF-A0A1D9NY81-F1
#
_entry.id   AF-A0A1D9NY81-F1
#
_cell.length_a   1.000
_cell.length_b   1.000
_cell.length_c   1.000
_cell.angle_alpha   90.00
_cell.angle_beta   90.00
_cell.angle_gamma   90.00
#
_symmetry.space_group_name_H-M   'P 1'
#
loop_
_entity.id
_entity.type
_entity.pdbx_description
1 polymer ?
#
loop_
_entity_poly.entity_id
_entity_poly.type
_entity_poly.pdbx_seq_one_letter_code
_entity_poly.pdbx_strand_id
1 'polypeptide(L)'
;MLFEGEIGLDEFFERFGGQKQHGICTPRNKPYIYLIYSPDSDYRSYGNLDGFRIDNVNEAPMHLRYAFEGNGEENRGNAAVLNHAGGEDGVYKSLLVFYLRGKRISQLGEYKICDIDVETQKKYNDPRYREERAQKYGLDEDGNKYFYLEKVTDLDTVEVKLVVSKDRDNIFEAEILSTRAEYNFLDPNIGDNTVLISGEYHEYEFLDRNNQTINITDNTDEARKVQQYLNIIQGIHNELKLNNKIKTVDEKTGKSTTIEYEPVLSPKFEPEEVKFYLVNVGWGLCQILTFKAGEKQEVWVMDCGGSGNNKNLGINFHKNLKRCLKDIYGFSKKKYRIDKLFISHPHDDHYNKNNYFEVDNNTEVWINPNVRFCTSTYIKFLNAVIASRCKVVEPIVRKGMMGAIKILHPDGHITLSATGGSCIYRSPIRYATLTRRVLYDVVVTRDNINELSPIIQIETMGKTIIVTGDAMLRSWEYYIRTASVLEPNCYVHSHHGTNTGYEINIASPTLGNIDDEDDLFIAKDYEFVSLINGYVHGGTTWGINATLAAKTELKRTDNVIGLKYYVYDVGSGKLDSVI
;
A
#
# COMPACT_ATOMS: atom_id res chain seq x y z
N MET A 1 -19.62 0.57 -11.49
CA MET A 1 -19.32 1.80 -12.25
C MET A 1 -18.38 2.73 -11.47
N LEU A 2 -17.66 3.64 -12.14
CA LEU A 2 -16.81 4.65 -11.47
C LEU A 2 -17.61 5.78 -10.81
N PHE A 3 -18.77 6.12 -11.36
CA PHE A 3 -19.70 7.12 -10.84
C PHE A 3 -21.11 6.82 -11.38
N GLU A 4 -22.13 7.29 -10.67
CA GLU A 4 -23.53 7.23 -11.11
C GLU A 4 -23.95 8.53 -11.81
N GLY A 5 -24.77 8.42 -12.85
CA GLY A 5 -25.30 9.56 -13.59
C GLY A 5 -24.28 10.22 -14.54
N GLU A 6 -24.32 11.55 -14.61
CA GLU A 6 -23.48 12.36 -15.51
C GLU A 6 -22.63 13.36 -14.72
N ILE A 7 -21.34 13.46 -15.03
CA ILE A 7 -20.43 14.47 -14.46
C ILE A 7 -19.82 15.35 -15.56
N GLY A 8 -19.16 16.45 -15.18
CA GLY A 8 -18.44 17.28 -16.15
C GLY A 8 -17.24 16.55 -16.74
N LEU A 9 -16.93 16.75 -18.03
CA LEU A 9 -15.77 16.13 -18.68
C LEU A 9 -14.44 16.54 -18.02
N ASP A 10 -14.30 17.81 -17.65
CA ASP A 10 -13.11 18.30 -16.94
C ASP A 10 -12.98 17.67 -15.55
N GLU A 11 -14.10 17.58 -14.83
CA GLU A 11 -14.20 16.92 -13.53
C GLU A 11 -13.87 15.43 -13.62
N PHE A 12 -14.32 14.74 -14.67
CA PHE A 12 -13.98 13.34 -14.92
C PHE A 12 -12.47 13.14 -15.05
N PHE A 13 -11.80 13.92 -15.90
CA PHE A 13 -10.36 13.79 -16.08
C PHE A 13 -9.56 14.27 -14.86
N GLU A 14 -10.08 15.23 -14.09
CA GLU A 14 -9.48 15.65 -12.82
C GLU A 14 -9.54 14.53 -11.77
N ARG A 15 -10.69 13.87 -11.64
CA ARG A 15 -10.90 12.80 -10.65
C ARG A 15 -10.25 11.48 -11.04
N PHE A 16 -10.42 11.07 -12.30
CA PHE A 16 -10.09 9.71 -12.75
C PHE A 16 -8.84 9.65 -13.62
N GLY A 17 -8.30 10.81 -14.03
CA GLY A 17 -7.14 10.91 -14.90
C GLY A 17 -7.46 10.59 -16.35
N GLY A 18 -6.42 10.59 -17.20
CA GLY A 18 -6.54 10.26 -18.61
C GLY A 18 -6.12 11.37 -19.57
N GLN A 19 -6.22 11.10 -20.87
CA GLN A 19 -5.87 12.04 -21.94
C GLN A 19 -7.15 12.66 -22.52
N LYS A 20 -7.25 14.00 -22.46
CA LYS A 20 -8.45 14.77 -22.88
C LYS A 20 -8.71 14.81 -24.40
N GLN A 21 -7.88 14.20 -25.23
CA GLN A 21 -7.94 14.39 -26.69
C GLN A 21 -8.15 13.07 -27.46
N HIS A 22 -8.38 11.97 -26.75
CA HIS A 22 -8.46 10.63 -27.32
C HIS A 22 -9.75 9.95 -26.87
N GLY A 23 -10.38 9.22 -27.80
CA GLY A 23 -11.48 8.29 -27.53
C GLY A 23 -11.03 7.11 -26.69
N ILE A 24 -9.83 6.59 -26.95
CA ILE A 24 -9.23 5.50 -26.19
C ILE A 24 -8.20 6.09 -25.24
N CYS A 25 -8.50 6.04 -23.96
CA CYS A 25 -7.65 6.59 -22.93
C CYS A 25 -7.17 5.50 -21.97
N THR A 26 -5.86 5.46 -21.74
CA THR A 26 -5.23 4.60 -20.73
C THR A 26 -4.77 5.48 -19.57
N PRO A 27 -5.64 5.80 -18.60
CA PRO A 27 -5.24 6.57 -17.43
C PRO A 27 -4.02 5.92 -16.76
N ARG A 28 -3.02 6.75 -16.47
CA ARG A 28 -1.78 6.29 -15.85
C ARG A 28 -2.09 5.69 -14.48
N ASN A 29 -1.46 4.56 -14.14
CA ASN A 29 -1.57 3.91 -12.84
C ASN A 29 -2.99 3.41 -12.47
N LYS A 30 -3.91 3.30 -13.43
CA LYS A 30 -5.24 2.71 -13.18
C LYS A 30 -5.40 1.38 -13.92
N PRO A 31 -6.19 0.44 -13.37
CA PRO A 31 -6.57 -0.79 -14.06
C PRO A 31 -7.63 -0.60 -15.14
N TYR A 32 -7.70 0.57 -15.78
CA TYR A 32 -8.82 0.89 -16.66
C TYR A 32 -8.32 1.30 -18.05
N ILE A 33 -9.11 0.95 -19.05
CA ILE A 33 -9.05 1.52 -20.38
C ILE A 33 -10.41 2.20 -20.59
N TYR A 34 -10.39 3.50 -20.88
CA TYR A 34 -11.59 4.28 -21.16
C TYR A 34 -11.83 4.30 -22.66
N LEU A 35 -13.03 3.91 -23.07
CA LEU A 35 -13.53 4.01 -24.43
C LEU A 35 -14.63 5.08 -24.44
N ILE A 36 -14.26 6.30 -24.79
CA ILE A 36 -15.15 7.47 -24.77
C ILE A 36 -15.71 7.65 -26.18
N TYR A 37 -17.02 7.58 -26.29
CA TYR A 37 -17.79 7.83 -27.51
C TYR A 37 -18.52 9.16 -27.41
N SER A 38 -18.53 9.95 -28.50
CA SER A 38 -19.34 11.16 -28.59
C SER A 38 -20.04 11.27 -29.95
N PRO A 39 -21.37 11.51 -30.01
CA PRO A 39 -22.07 11.78 -31.25
C PRO A 39 -21.90 13.23 -31.74
N ASP A 40 -21.35 14.12 -30.90
CA ASP A 40 -21.28 15.55 -31.18
C ASP A 40 -20.10 15.86 -32.09
N SER A 41 -20.35 16.64 -33.15
CA SER A 41 -19.34 17.00 -34.15
C SER A 41 -18.18 17.84 -33.61
N ASP A 42 -18.31 18.40 -32.41
CA ASP A 42 -17.28 19.18 -31.73
C ASP A 42 -16.22 18.27 -31.08
N TYR A 43 -16.50 16.97 -30.97
CA TYR A 43 -15.68 15.97 -30.29
C TYR A 43 -15.21 14.86 -31.24
N ARG A 44 -14.97 15.17 -32.52
CA ARG A 44 -14.53 14.21 -33.56
C ARG A 44 -13.27 13.40 -33.24
N SER A 45 -12.46 13.85 -32.27
CA SER A 45 -11.28 13.11 -31.80
C SER A 45 -11.61 11.95 -30.87
N TYR A 46 -12.86 11.89 -30.37
CA TYR A 46 -13.35 10.78 -29.57
C TYR A 46 -13.90 9.67 -30.48
N GLY A 47 -13.91 8.43 -29.98
CA GLY A 47 -14.25 7.27 -30.79
C GLY A 47 -15.68 7.31 -31.30
N ASN A 48 -15.96 6.58 -32.37
CA ASN A 48 -17.28 6.44 -32.95
C ASN A 48 -17.85 5.05 -32.64
N LEU A 49 -19.17 4.93 -32.52
CA LEU A 49 -19.86 3.64 -32.48
C LEU A 49 -20.38 3.32 -33.88
N ASP A 50 -19.83 2.28 -34.50
CA ASP A 50 -20.22 1.89 -35.85
C ASP A 50 -21.68 1.38 -35.86
N GLY A 51 -22.53 2.08 -36.62
CA GLY A 51 -23.95 1.81 -36.83
C GLY A 51 -24.83 1.81 -35.59
N PHE A 52 -24.42 2.48 -34.50
CA PHE A 52 -25.24 2.63 -33.29
C PHE A 52 -25.33 4.08 -32.84
N ARG A 53 -26.54 4.52 -32.52
CA ARG A 53 -26.80 5.79 -31.85
C ARG A 53 -27.42 5.50 -30.48
N ILE A 54 -26.78 6.00 -29.42
CA ILE A 54 -27.27 5.88 -28.05
C ILE A 54 -28.03 7.16 -27.73
N ASP A 55 -29.36 7.09 -27.74
CA ASP A 55 -30.21 8.24 -27.39
C ASP A 55 -30.50 8.33 -25.88
N ASN A 56 -30.35 7.21 -25.16
CA ASN A 56 -30.55 7.10 -23.71
C ASN A 56 -29.42 6.29 -23.05
N VAL A 57 -28.72 6.88 -22.08
CA VAL A 57 -27.59 6.25 -21.37
C VAL A 57 -28.04 5.02 -20.58
N ASN A 58 -29.29 4.99 -20.11
CA ASN A 58 -29.86 3.87 -19.36
C ASN A 58 -30.11 2.63 -20.24
N GLU A 59 -30.00 2.75 -21.56
CA GLU A 59 -30.18 1.68 -22.54
C GLU A 59 -28.84 1.24 -23.14
N ALA A 60 -27.76 1.31 -22.35
CA ALA A 60 -26.43 0.90 -22.78
C ALA A 60 -26.45 -0.52 -23.38
N PRO A 61 -26.12 -0.68 -24.68
CA PRO A 61 -26.40 -1.90 -25.42
C PRO A 61 -25.51 -3.06 -24.97
N MET A 62 -26.03 -4.27 -25.11
CA MET A 62 -25.31 -5.50 -24.78
C MET A 62 -24.10 -5.74 -25.66
N HIS A 63 -24.13 -5.26 -26.92
CA HIS A 63 -23.01 -5.33 -27.83
C HIS A 63 -22.73 -3.95 -28.43
N LEU A 64 -21.45 -3.66 -28.66
CA LEU A 64 -20.98 -2.41 -29.25
C LEU A 64 -19.95 -2.70 -30.33
N ARG A 65 -19.95 -1.87 -31.38
CA ARG A 65 -18.85 -1.78 -32.35
C ARG A 65 -18.13 -0.46 -32.11
N TYR A 66 -17.03 -0.48 -31.37
CA TYR A 66 -16.26 0.73 -31.07
C TYR A 66 -15.18 0.90 -32.13
N ALA A 67 -15.25 1.96 -32.93
CA ALA A 67 -14.29 2.21 -34.00
C ALA A 67 -12.85 2.38 -33.47
N PHE A 68 -11.87 1.94 -34.26
CA PHE A 68 -10.46 2.19 -33.97
C PHE A 68 -10.17 3.69 -33.96
N GLU A 69 -9.20 4.11 -33.14
CA GLU A 69 -8.65 5.45 -33.26
C GLU A 69 -7.71 5.59 -34.46
N GLY A 70 -7.69 6.78 -35.08
CA GLY A 70 -7.01 6.98 -36.35
C GLY A 70 -7.69 6.18 -37.47
N ASN A 71 -7.21 6.26 -38.71
CA ASN A 71 -7.81 5.58 -39.86
C ASN A 71 -7.59 4.04 -39.84
N GLY A 72 -7.80 3.37 -38.70
CA GLY A 72 -7.63 1.92 -38.53
C GLY A 72 -6.17 1.46 -38.30
N GLU A 73 -5.25 2.38 -38.01
CA GLU A 73 -3.84 2.04 -37.70
C GLU A 73 -3.68 1.53 -36.26
N GLU A 74 -2.74 0.61 -36.06
CA GLU A 74 -2.39 0.09 -34.73
C GLU A 74 -1.56 1.13 -33.96
N ASN A 75 -2.26 2.08 -33.35
CA ASN A 75 -1.67 3.04 -32.42
C ASN A 75 -1.65 2.47 -30.98
N ARG A 76 -1.04 3.21 -30.04
CA ARG A 76 -0.91 2.78 -28.64
C ARG A 76 -2.26 2.53 -27.95
N GLY A 77 -3.30 3.30 -28.27
CA GLY A 77 -4.64 3.13 -27.72
C GLY A 77 -5.28 1.84 -28.23
N ASN A 78 -5.31 1.66 -29.54
CA ASN A 78 -5.84 0.44 -30.18
C ASN A 78 -5.11 -0.81 -29.70
N ALA A 79 -3.77 -0.78 -29.61
CA ALA A 79 -2.97 -1.88 -29.10
C ALA A 79 -3.27 -2.20 -27.62
N ALA A 80 -3.54 -1.18 -26.78
CA ALA A 80 -3.93 -1.41 -25.39
C ALA A 80 -5.26 -2.16 -25.28
N VAL A 81 -6.22 -1.83 -26.16
CA VAL A 81 -7.50 -2.53 -26.25
C VAL A 81 -7.28 -3.97 -26.75
N LEU A 82 -6.59 -4.20 -27.87
CA LEU A 82 -6.32 -5.55 -28.39
C LEU A 82 -5.62 -6.50 -27.39
N ASN A 83 -4.82 -5.94 -26.49
CA ASN A 83 -4.11 -6.66 -25.44
C ASN A 83 -4.87 -6.74 -24.10
N HIS A 84 -6.12 -6.24 -24.03
CA HIS A 84 -6.98 -6.29 -22.84
C HIS A 84 -7.26 -7.71 -22.36
N ALA A 85 -7.36 -8.67 -23.28
CA ALA A 85 -7.55 -10.08 -22.98
C ALA A 85 -6.21 -10.83 -23.08
N GLY A 86 -5.54 -11.03 -21.95
CA GLY A 86 -4.64 -12.18 -21.73
C GLY A 86 -3.36 -12.24 -22.56
N GLY A 87 -2.54 -11.19 -22.57
CA GLY A 87 -1.12 -11.37 -22.89
C GLY A 87 -0.38 -12.13 -21.77
N GLU A 88 0.78 -12.72 -22.07
CA GLU A 88 1.73 -13.35 -21.10
C GLU A 88 2.11 -12.41 -19.93
N ASP A 89 1.81 -11.12 -20.06
CA ASP A 89 2.05 -10.08 -19.05
C ASP A 89 0.95 -9.98 -17.97
N GLY A 90 -0.21 -10.64 -18.15
CA GLY A 90 -1.10 -11.09 -17.06
C GLY A 90 -1.80 -10.06 -16.16
N VAL A 91 -2.02 -8.83 -16.63
CA VAL A 91 -2.75 -7.82 -15.84
C VAL A 91 -4.12 -7.54 -16.47
N TYR A 92 -5.21 -7.94 -15.81
CA TYR A 92 -6.57 -7.55 -16.21
C TYR A 92 -6.75 -6.04 -16.04
N LYS A 93 -7.17 -5.37 -17.11
CA LYS A 93 -7.70 -4.01 -17.07
C LYS A 93 -9.19 -4.10 -17.41
N SER A 94 -10.04 -3.25 -16.86
CA SER A 94 -11.44 -3.14 -17.30
C SER A 94 -11.53 -2.21 -18.51
N LEU A 95 -12.26 -2.61 -19.56
CA LEU A 95 -12.73 -1.70 -20.62
C LEU A 95 -14.02 -1.03 -20.16
N LEU A 96 -13.91 0.25 -19.80
CA LEU A 96 -15.04 1.07 -19.40
C LEU A 96 -15.46 1.94 -20.58
N VAL A 97 -16.71 1.81 -21.01
CA VAL A 97 -17.24 2.61 -22.12
C VAL A 97 -18.02 3.79 -21.55
N PHE A 98 -17.73 4.97 -22.07
CA PHE A 98 -18.35 6.23 -21.68
C PHE A 98 -19.05 6.90 -22.86
N TYR A 99 -20.16 7.57 -22.55
CA TYR A 99 -20.90 8.41 -23.47
C TYR A 99 -20.68 9.88 -23.12
N LEU A 100 -20.21 10.68 -24.07
CA LEU A 100 -19.95 12.10 -23.94
C LEU A 100 -20.94 12.88 -24.80
N ARG A 101 -21.77 13.72 -24.17
CA ARG A 101 -22.70 14.64 -24.82
C ARG A 101 -22.51 16.05 -24.28
N GLY A 102 -22.18 17.00 -25.16
CA GLY A 102 -21.72 18.33 -24.76
C GLY A 102 -20.49 18.22 -23.88
N LYS A 103 -20.50 18.84 -22.69
CA LYS A 103 -19.40 18.72 -21.69
C LYS A 103 -19.72 17.73 -20.58
N ARG A 104 -20.70 16.84 -20.77
CA ARG A 104 -21.12 15.87 -19.77
C ARG A 104 -20.79 14.46 -20.20
N ILE A 105 -20.26 13.67 -19.28
CA ILE A 105 -19.85 12.28 -19.51
C ILE A 105 -20.58 11.36 -18.54
N SER A 106 -21.05 10.22 -19.07
CA SER A 106 -21.68 9.13 -18.32
C SER A 106 -21.02 7.80 -18.66
N GLN A 107 -21.06 6.85 -17.73
CA GLN A 107 -20.57 5.49 -17.96
C GLN A 107 -21.72 4.62 -18.50
N LEU A 108 -21.49 3.94 -19.62
CA LEU A 108 -22.44 2.98 -20.21
C LEU A 108 -22.32 1.59 -19.58
N GLY A 109 -21.09 1.22 -19.17
CA GLY A 109 -20.82 -0.04 -18.51
C GLY A 109 -19.38 -0.51 -18.68
N GLU A 110 -19.14 -1.72 -18.19
CA GLU A 110 -17.92 -2.47 -18.44
C GLU A 110 -18.14 -3.47 -19.57
N TYR A 111 -17.13 -3.61 -20.42
CA TYR A 111 -17.19 -4.45 -21.62
C TYR A 111 -15.96 -5.34 -21.70
N LYS A 112 -16.04 -6.40 -22.48
CA LYS A 112 -14.89 -7.21 -22.93
C LYS A 112 -14.84 -7.20 -24.45
N ILE A 113 -13.65 -7.43 -24.99
CA ILE A 113 -13.50 -7.72 -26.42
C ILE A 113 -13.97 -9.14 -26.66
N CYS A 114 -14.78 -9.29 -27.71
CA CYS A 114 -15.15 -10.60 -28.22
C CYS A 114 -14.40 -10.85 -29.52
N ASP A 115 -13.78 -12.03 -29.60
CA ASP A 115 -13.31 -12.53 -30.89
C ASP A 115 -14.51 -12.70 -31.81
N ILE A 116 -14.39 -12.23 -33.04
CA ILE A 116 -15.47 -12.33 -34.01
C ILE A 116 -15.37 -13.72 -34.65
N ASP A 117 -16.08 -14.69 -34.08
CA ASP A 117 -16.15 -16.04 -34.64
C ASP A 117 -16.95 -16.06 -35.97
N VAL A 118 -16.83 -17.17 -36.70
CA VAL A 118 -17.44 -17.34 -38.04
C VAL A 118 -18.97 -17.30 -37.98
N GLU A 119 -19.61 -17.64 -36.86
CA GLU A 119 -21.08 -17.55 -36.71
C GLU A 119 -21.57 -16.13 -36.43
N THR A 120 -20.82 -15.37 -35.63
CA THR A 120 -21.04 -13.95 -35.38
C THR A 120 -20.83 -13.17 -36.67
N GLN A 121 -19.81 -13.49 -37.47
CA GLN A 121 -19.62 -12.97 -38.83
C GLN A 121 -20.85 -13.22 -39.73
N LYS A 122 -21.46 -14.42 -39.65
CA LYS A 122 -22.67 -14.76 -40.41
C LYS A 122 -23.92 -14.02 -39.94
N LYS A 123 -24.09 -13.83 -38.62
CA LYS A 123 -25.25 -13.14 -38.04
C LYS A 123 -25.36 -11.67 -38.47
N TYR A 124 -24.22 -11.03 -38.75
CA TYR A 124 -24.14 -9.63 -39.20
C TYR A 124 -23.92 -9.45 -40.71
N ASN A 125 -23.94 -10.54 -41.48
CA ASN A 125 -24.17 -10.60 -42.93
C ASN A 125 -23.28 -9.72 -43.83
N ASP A 126 -21.98 -9.59 -43.52
CA ASP A 126 -21.03 -8.86 -44.36
C ASP A 126 -20.17 -9.82 -45.24
N PRO A 127 -20.22 -9.70 -46.58
CA PRO A 127 -19.53 -10.59 -47.50
C PRO A 127 -17.98 -10.53 -47.49
N ARG A 128 -17.35 -9.53 -46.86
CA ARG A 128 -15.88 -9.32 -46.93
C ARG A 128 -15.07 -10.16 -45.95
N TYR A 129 -15.71 -10.91 -45.07
CA TYR A 129 -15.10 -11.64 -43.95
C TYR A 129 -14.55 -13.04 -44.28
N ARG A 130 -14.30 -13.36 -45.56
CA ARG A 130 -14.13 -14.77 -45.96
C ARG A 130 -12.78 -15.44 -45.70
N GLU A 131 -11.71 -14.76 -45.27
CA GLU A 131 -10.37 -15.40 -45.34
C GLU A 131 -9.37 -15.23 -44.17
N GLU A 132 -9.71 -14.61 -43.02
CA GLU A 132 -8.72 -14.51 -41.91
C GLU A 132 -9.16 -15.17 -40.59
N ARG A 133 -8.21 -15.91 -39.99
CA ARG A 133 -8.30 -16.51 -38.65
C ARG A 133 -8.70 -15.44 -37.63
N ALA A 134 -9.54 -15.82 -36.65
CA ALA A 134 -9.95 -15.08 -35.46
C ALA A 134 -9.25 -13.71 -35.29
N GLN A 135 -9.79 -12.69 -35.96
CA GLN A 135 -9.32 -11.32 -35.79
C GLN A 135 -9.94 -10.76 -34.50
N LYS A 136 -9.12 -10.13 -33.65
CA LYS A 136 -9.56 -9.43 -32.43
C LYS A 136 -10.30 -8.10 -32.72
N TYR A 137 -10.64 -7.85 -33.98
CA TYR A 137 -11.33 -6.67 -34.50
C TYR A 137 -12.13 -7.03 -35.77
N GLY A 138 -13.11 -6.22 -36.13
CA GLY A 138 -13.91 -6.33 -37.36
C GLY A 138 -13.67 -5.19 -38.33
N LEU A 139 -14.28 -5.27 -39.52
CA LEU A 139 -14.27 -4.25 -40.58
C LEU A 139 -15.70 -3.79 -40.93
N ASP A 140 -15.98 -2.49 -40.89
CA ASP A 140 -17.26 -1.92 -41.33
C ASP A 140 -17.38 -1.90 -42.86
N GLU A 141 -18.56 -1.54 -43.41
CA GLU A 141 -18.88 -1.50 -44.86
C GLU A 141 -17.87 -0.70 -45.71
N ASP A 142 -17.18 0.26 -45.12
CA ASP A 142 -16.17 1.11 -45.76
C ASP A 142 -14.73 0.56 -45.59
N GLY A 143 -14.56 -0.51 -44.80
CA GLY A 143 -13.28 -1.17 -44.54
C GLY A 143 -12.55 -0.63 -43.32
N ASN A 144 -13.20 0.18 -42.48
CA ASN A 144 -12.61 0.70 -41.25
C ASN A 144 -12.68 -0.34 -40.13
N LYS A 145 -11.68 -0.34 -39.26
CA LYS A 145 -11.60 -1.30 -38.15
C LYS A 145 -12.44 -0.89 -36.95
N TYR A 146 -13.04 -1.87 -36.28
CA TYR A 146 -13.74 -1.69 -35.00
C TYR A 146 -13.45 -2.83 -34.02
N PHE A 147 -13.54 -2.54 -32.72
CA PHE A 147 -13.61 -3.53 -31.65
C PHE A 147 -15.05 -4.01 -31.48
N TYR A 148 -15.26 -5.32 -31.54
CA TYR A 148 -16.53 -5.90 -31.14
C TYR A 148 -16.51 -6.13 -29.63
N LEU A 149 -17.39 -5.44 -28.93
CA LEU A 149 -17.44 -5.43 -27.48
C LEU A 149 -18.75 -6.03 -26.99
N GLU A 150 -18.68 -6.85 -25.94
CA GLU A 150 -19.83 -7.37 -25.22
C GLU A 150 -19.84 -6.81 -23.81
N LYS A 151 -21.00 -6.32 -23.37
CA LYS A 151 -21.21 -5.83 -22.02
C LYS A 151 -21.06 -7.00 -21.05
N VAL A 152 -20.19 -6.85 -20.05
CA VAL A 152 -19.97 -7.87 -19.03
C VAL A 152 -20.69 -7.51 -17.74
N THR A 153 -20.73 -8.47 -16.81
CA THR A 153 -21.07 -8.21 -15.42
C THR A 153 -20.24 -7.04 -14.93
N ASP A 154 -20.90 -6.03 -14.36
CA ASP A 154 -20.18 -4.97 -13.67
C ASP A 154 -19.44 -5.61 -12.49
N LEU A 155 -18.10 -5.58 -12.49
CA LEU A 155 -17.32 -6.17 -11.41
C LEU A 155 -17.64 -5.54 -10.03
N ASP A 156 -18.31 -4.39 -9.97
CA ASP A 156 -18.82 -3.82 -8.72
C ASP A 156 -20.01 -4.57 -8.13
N THR A 157 -20.69 -5.42 -8.90
CA THR A 157 -21.73 -6.33 -8.38
C THR A 157 -21.17 -7.69 -7.95
N VAL A 158 -19.88 -7.95 -8.21
CA VAL A 158 -19.21 -9.19 -7.83
C VAL A 158 -18.67 -9.04 -6.41
N GLU A 159 -19.21 -9.84 -5.48
CA GLU A 159 -18.74 -9.86 -4.10
C GLU A 159 -17.49 -10.72 -3.99
N VAL A 160 -16.41 -10.08 -3.56
CA VAL A 160 -15.15 -10.72 -3.19
C VAL A 160 -14.81 -10.26 -1.78
N LYS A 161 -14.29 -11.18 -0.97
CA LYS A 161 -13.84 -10.90 0.40
C LYS A 161 -12.33 -11.08 0.48
N LEU A 162 -11.65 -10.24 1.24
CA LEU A 162 -10.26 -10.42 1.65
C LEU A 162 -10.24 -10.89 3.11
N VAL A 163 -9.64 -12.04 3.39
CA VAL A 163 -9.45 -12.48 4.78
C VAL A 163 -8.45 -11.53 5.45
N VAL A 164 -8.83 -10.88 6.55
CA VAL A 164 -7.99 -9.83 7.19
C VAL A 164 -7.41 -10.24 8.53
N SER A 165 -8.15 -11.00 9.33
CA SER A 165 -7.64 -11.48 10.61
C SER A 165 -8.35 -12.75 11.05
N LYS A 166 -7.62 -13.65 11.71
CA LYS A 166 -8.22 -14.71 12.53
C LYS A 166 -8.75 -14.09 13.84
N ASP A 167 -9.87 -14.58 14.36
CA ASP A 167 -10.36 -14.23 15.71
C ASP A 167 -10.17 -15.37 16.72
N ARG A 168 -10.93 -16.47 16.65
CA ARG A 168 -10.80 -17.70 17.48
C ARG A 168 -11.43 -18.90 16.78
N ASP A 169 -11.01 -20.12 17.08
CA ASP A 169 -11.69 -21.36 16.64
C ASP A 169 -11.98 -21.44 15.13
N ASN A 170 -11.02 -21.03 14.29
CA ASN A 170 -11.17 -20.97 12.82
C ASN A 170 -12.30 -20.04 12.34
N ILE A 171 -12.65 -19.05 13.15
CA ILE A 171 -13.44 -17.89 12.77
C ILE A 171 -12.48 -16.79 12.34
N PHE A 172 -12.73 -16.21 11.17
CA PHE A 172 -11.96 -15.11 10.59
C PHE A 172 -12.87 -13.92 10.35
N GLU A 173 -12.29 -12.73 10.40
CA GLU A 173 -12.85 -11.52 9.81
C GLU A 173 -12.40 -11.45 8.35
N ALA A 174 -13.35 -11.17 7.46
CA ALA A 174 -13.07 -10.91 6.06
C ALA A 174 -13.73 -9.61 5.62
N GLU A 175 -12.97 -8.77 4.94
CA GLU A 175 -13.42 -7.50 4.42
C GLU A 175 -14.01 -7.69 3.03
N ILE A 176 -15.26 -7.26 2.83
CA ILE A 176 -15.86 -7.23 1.50
C ILE A 176 -15.17 -6.13 0.70
N LEU A 177 -14.56 -6.51 -0.43
CA LEU A 177 -13.90 -5.56 -1.30
C LEU A 177 -14.91 -4.55 -1.82
N SER A 178 -14.65 -3.29 -1.49
CA SER A 178 -15.42 -2.13 -1.93
C SER A 178 -15.61 -2.02 -3.45
N THR A 179 -16.52 -1.14 -3.85
CA THR A 179 -16.74 -0.78 -5.25
C THR A 179 -15.57 0.06 -5.77
N ARG A 180 -15.37 0.07 -7.09
CA ARG A 180 -14.37 0.92 -7.75
C ARG A 180 -14.48 2.40 -7.40
N ALA A 181 -15.70 2.90 -7.17
CA ALA A 181 -15.97 4.28 -6.84
C ALA A 181 -15.35 4.67 -5.49
N GLU A 182 -15.40 3.77 -4.50
CA GLU A 182 -14.82 3.97 -3.16
C GLU A 182 -13.28 3.96 -3.20
N TYR A 183 -12.70 3.25 -4.17
CA TYR A 183 -11.25 3.25 -4.42
C TYR A 183 -10.74 4.40 -5.27
N ASN A 184 -11.60 5.38 -5.58
CA ASN A 184 -11.10 6.62 -6.14
C ASN A 184 -10.24 7.28 -5.05
N PHE A 185 -8.91 7.26 -5.24
CA PHE A 185 -7.77 7.61 -4.37
C PHE A 185 -7.88 8.82 -3.41
N LEU A 186 -9.01 9.51 -3.40
CA LEU A 186 -9.32 10.69 -2.61
C LEU A 186 -10.63 10.57 -1.81
N ASP A 187 -11.37 9.45 -1.88
CA ASP A 187 -12.55 9.24 -1.06
C ASP A 187 -12.18 8.65 0.31
N PRO A 188 -12.34 9.40 1.42
CA PRO A 188 -12.06 8.88 2.76
C PRO A 188 -13.11 7.89 3.27
N ASN A 189 -14.21 7.66 2.55
CA ASN A 189 -15.39 6.94 3.04
C ASN A 189 -15.45 5.47 2.65
N ILE A 190 -14.33 4.81 2.35
CA ILE A 190 -14.30 3.35 2.15
C ILE A 190 -14.98 2.68 3.37
N GLY A 191 -16.05 1.91 3.19
CA GLY A 191 -16.72 1.26 4.31
C GLY A 191 -15.84 0.18 4.95
N ASP A 192 -15.78 0.11 6.28
CA ASP A 192 -15.19 -1.05 6.97
C ASP A 192 -16.25 -2.17 7.01
N ASN A 193 -16.49 -2.81 5.85
CA ASN A 193 -17.49 -3.87 5.70
C ASN A 193 -16.87 -5.23 5.99
N THR A 194 -16.62 -5.51 7.27
CA THR A 194 -16.11 -6.81 7.73
C THR A 194 -17.23 -7.76 8.06
N VAL A 195 -17.11 -9.01 7.64
CA VAL A 195 -17.99 -10.13 7.99
C VAL A 195 -17.21 -11.23 8.69
N LEU A 196 -17.85 -11.93 9.62
CA LEU A 196 -17.28 -13.13 10.22
C LEU A 196 -17.53 -14.33 9.31
N ILE A 197 -16.48 -15.10 9.06
CA ILE A 197 -16.51 -16.34 8.28
C ILE A 197 -15.92 -17.48 9.10
N SER A 198 -16.37 -18.71 8.86
CA SER A 198 -15.80 -19.91 9.47
C SER A 198 -15.21 -20.83 8.39
N GLY A 199 -14.06 -21.44 8.68
CA GLY A 199 -13.37 -22.35 7.77
C GLY A 199 -11.86 -22.37 8.00
N GLU A 200 -11.15 -23.16 7.21
CA GLU A 200 -9.68 -23.17 7.22
C GLU A 200 -9.19 -22.24 6.10
N TYR A 201 -9.00 -20.96 6.45
CA TYR A 201 -8.49 -19.95 5.53
C TYR A 201 -7.13 -19.44 6.01
N HIS A 202 -6.39 -18.85 5.07
CA HIS A 202 -5.21 -18.05 5.36
C HIS A 202 -5.55 -16.57 5.27
N GLU A 203 -4.92 -15.76 6.12
CA GLU A 203 -5.01 -14.30 6.00
C GLU A 203 -4.48 -13.85 4.63
N TYR A 204 -5.16 -12.86 4.07
CA TYR A 204 -5.02 -12.34 2.73
C TYR A 204 -5.43 -13.27 1.58
N GLU A 205 -6.12 -14.37 1.87
CA GLU A 205 -6.85 -15.08 0.83
C GLU A 205 -8.05 -14.27 0.33
N PHE A 206 -8.34 -14.41 -0.96
CA PHE A 206 -9.56 -13.87 -1.55
C PHE A 206 -10.62 -14.96 -1.62
N LEU A 207 -11.82 -14.63 -1.16
CA LEU A 207 -12.95 -15.54 -1.15
C LEU A 207 -14.10 -14.98 -1.99
N ASP A 208 -14.86 -15.86 -2.62
CA ASP A 208 -16.09 -15.48 -3.31
C ASP A 208 -17.25 -15.22 -2.31
N ARG A 209 -18.43 -14.92 -2.85
CA ARG A 209 -19.67 -14.78 -2.04
C ARG A 209 -20.01 -16.02 -1.20
N ASN A 210 -19.57 -17.20 -1.61
CA ASN A 210 -19.80 -18.48 -0.93
C ASN A 210 -18.64 -18.90 -0.02
N ASN A 211 -17.65 -18.01 0.20
CA ASN A 211 -16.42 -18.26 0.96
C ASN A 211 -15.49 -19.32 0.34
N GLN A 212 -15.53 -19.52 -0.98
CA GLN A 212 -14.57 -20.36 -1.70
C GLN A 212 -13.34 -19.55 -2.09
N THR A 213 -12.15 -20.10 -1.86
CA THR A 213 -10.88 -19.47 -2.26
C THR A 213 -10.83 -19.22 -3.76
N ILE A 214 -10.56 -17.99 -4.15
CA ILE A 214 -10.46 -17.55 -5.54
C ILE A 214 -9.03 -17.80 -6.02
N ASN A 215 -8.88 -18.59 -7.08
CA ASN A 215 -7.63 -18.63 -7.82
C ASN A 215 -7.55 -17.42 -8.76
N ILE A 216 -6.64 -16.49 -8.47
CA ILE A 216 -6.59 -15.21 -9.19
C ILE A 216 -6.14 -15.34 -10.65
N THR A 217 -5.60 -16.48 -11.08
CA THR A 217 -5.24 -16.72 -12.49
C THR A 217 -6.41 -17.20 -13.33
N ASP A 218 -7.52 -17.57 -12.69
CA ASP A 218 -8.69 -18.06 -13.40
C ASP A 218 -9.35 -16.91 -14.19
N ASN A 219 -10.09 -17.27 -15.23
CA ASN A 219 -10.83 -16.31 -16.06
C ASN A 219 -12.27 -16.11 -15.56
N THR A 220 -12.44 -16.01 -14.24
CA THR A 220 -13.74 -15.74 -13.58
C THR A 220 -13.90 -14.25 -13.27
N ASP A 221 -15.15 -13.81 -13.03
CA ASP A 221 -15.41 -12.42 -12.68
C ASP A 221 -14.83 -12.08 -11.29
N GLU A 222 -14.81 -13.04 -10.36
CA GLU A 222 -14.16 -12.93 -9.05
C GLU A 222 -12.65 -12.71 -9.17
N ALA A 223 -11.96 -13.54 -9.98
CA ALA A 223 -10.53 -13.40 -10.21
C ALA A 223 -10.18 -12.04 -10.86
N ARG A 224 -11.00 -11.58 -11.80
CA ARG A 224 -10.86 -10.25 -12.42
C ARG A 224 -11.08 -9.12 -11.42
N LYS A 225 -12.06 -9.23 -10.52
CA LYS A 225 -12.29 -8.27 -9.42
C LYS A 225 -11.09 -8.21 -8.47
N VAL A 226 -10.51 -9.36 -8.13
CA VAL A 226 -9.27 -9.42 -7.33
C VAL A 226 -8.12 -8.72 -8.05
N GLN A 227 -7.88 -9.03 -9.32
CA GLN A 227 -6.81 -8.39 -10.09
C GLN A 227 -7.01 -6.86 -10.21
N GLN A 228 -8.26 -6.42 -10.38
CA GLN A 228 -8.61 -5.00 -10.39
C GLN A 228 -8.26 -4.32 -9.05
N TYR A 229 -8.60 -4.95 -7.93
CA TYR A 229 -8.23 -4.48 -6.59
C TYR A 229 -6.70 -4.39 -6.39
N LEU A 230 -5.96 -5.43 -6.79
CA LEU A 230 -4.49 -5.42 -6.70
C LEU A 230 -3.86 -4.30 -7.56
N ASN A 231 -4.45 -4.03 -8.72
CA ASN A 231 -4.01 -2.91 -9.55
C ASN A 231 -4.36 -1.54 -8.97
N ILE A 232 -5.45 -1.43 -8.21
CA ILE A 232 -5.78 -0.20 -7.46
C ILE A 232 -4.70 0.05 -6.41
N ILE A 233 -4.35 -0.96 -5.60
CA ILE A 233 -3.24 -0.88 -4.64
C ILE A 233 -1.96 -0.46 -5.35
N GLN A 234 -1.67 -1.07 -6.50
CA GLN A 234 -0.52 -0.66 -7.30
C GLN A 234 -0.57 0.82 -7.73
N GLY A 235 -1.76 1.30 -8.10
CA GLY A 235 -1.99 2.70 -8.39
C GLY A 235 -1.59 3.61 -7.23
N ILE A 236 -1.95 3.23 -6.00
CA ILE A 236 -1.70 4.02 -4.78
C ILE A 236 -0.20 4.22 -4.62
N HIS A 237 0.56 3.14 -4.79
CA HIS A 237 2.02 3.16 -4.67
C HIS A 237 2.70 4.02 -5.73
N ASN A 238 2.15 4.04 -6.95
CA ASN A 238 2.67 4.91 -8.00
C ASN A 238 2.37 6.39 -7.71
N GLU A 239 1.21 6.71 -7.13
CA GLU A 239 0.85 8.06 -6.72
C GLU A 239 1.72 8.56 -5.56
N LEU A 240 2.02 7.72 -4.55
CA LEU A 240 2.96 8.04 -3.48
C LEU A 240 4.32 8.49 -4.02
N LYS A 241 4.82 7.85 -5.10
CA LYS A 241 6.07 8.27 -5.76
C LYS A 241 5.99 9.62 -6.45
N LEU A 242 4.81 10.01 -6.94
CA LEU A 242 4.65 11.32 -7.58
C LEU A 242 4.83 12.45 -6.59
N ASN A 243 4.53 12.25 -5.30
CA ASN A 243 4.79 13.25 -4.26
C ASN A 243 6.28 13.60 -4.10
N ASN A 244 7.18 12.70 -4.51
CA ASN A 244 8.63 12.92 -4.48
C ASN A 244 9.16 13.70 -5.68
N LYS A 245 8.35 13.94 -6.72
CA LYS A 245 8.78 14.70 -7.89
C LYS A 245 8.65 16.19 -7.62
N ILE A 246 9.78 16.89 -7.60
CA ILE A 246 9.84 18.34 -7.43
C ILE A 246 10.05 18.97 -8.79
N LYS A 247 9.08 19.78 -9.25
CA LYS A 247 9.24 20.60 -10.45
C LYS A 247 9.93 21.90 -10.08
N THR A 248 11.11 22.13 -10.65
CA THR A 248 11.79 23.42 -10.63
C THR A 248 11.66 24.07 -11.99
N VAL A 249 11.60 25.41 -12.02
CA VAL A 249 11.60 26.20 -13.25
C VAL A 249 12.81 27.11 -13.16
N ASP A 250 13.71 26.99 -14.13
CA ASP A 250 14.82 27.92 -14.25
C ASP A 250 14.26 29.30 -14.64
N GLU A 251 14.45 30.29 -13.76
CA GLU A 251 13.88 31.63 -13.91
C GLU A 251 14.42 32.39 -15.13
N LYS A 252 15.63 32.04 -15.62
CA LYS A 252 16.28 32.72 -16.75
C LYS A 252 15.87 32.14 -18.09
N THR A 253 15.62 30.84 -18.15
CA THR A 253 15.34 30.10 -19.38
C THR A 253 13.89 29.66 -19.51
N GLY A 254 13.11 29.71 -18.43
CA GLY A 254 11.75 29.17 -18.35
C GLY A 254 11.69 27.64 -18.44
N LYS A 255 12.85 26.96 -18.46
CA LYS A 255 12.91 25.50 -18.61
C LYS A 255 12.52 24.83 -17.29
N SER A 256 11.53 23.95 -17.34
CA SER A 256 11.18 23.12 -16.18
C SER A 256 12.03 21.85 -16.13
N THR A 257 12.57 21.56 -14.95
CA THR A 257 13.22 20.28 -14.63
C THR A 257 12.48 19.59 -13.49
N THR A 258 12.47 18.26 -13.51
CA THR A 258 11.94 17.46 -12.39
C THR A 258 13.11 16.80 -11.69
N ILE A 259 13.26 17.05 -10.40
CA ILE A 259 14.22 16.36 -9.53
C ILE A 259 13.47 15.43 -8.58
N GLU A 260 14.13 14.35 -8.18
CA GLU A 260 13.62 13.44 -7.16
C GLU A 260 13.97 13.98 -5.77
N TYR A 261 13.07 13.80 -4.82
CA TYR A 261 13.27 14.23 -3.45
C TYR A 261 14.38 13.40 -2.78
N GLU A 262 15.37 14.09 -2.22
CA GLU A 262 16.39 13.48 -1.37
C GLU A 262 15.94 13.53 0.09
N PRO A 263 15.90 12.38 0.80
CA PRO A 263 15.45 12.33 2.18
C PRO A 263 16.29 13.18 3.13
N VAL A 264 15.65 13.81 4.10
CA VAL A 264 16.34 14.59 5.14
C VAL A 264 16.74 13.66 6.28
N LEU A 265 18.03 13.35 6.38
CA LEU A 265 18.55 12.31 7.29
C LEU A 265 18.89 12.80 8.71
N SER A 266 18.84 14.11 8.96
CA SER A 266 19.18 14.73 10.25
C SER A 266 18.08 15.68 10.70
N PRO A 267 18.00 16.01 11.99
CA PRO A 267 17.12 17.08 12.48
C PRO A 267 17.45 18.41 11.79
N LYS A 268 16.45 19.29 11.69
CA LYS A 268 16.54 20.62 11.03
C LYS A 268 17.46 21.60 11.76
N PHE A 269 17.89 21.27 12.98
CA PHE A 269 18.74 22.08 13.84
C PHE A 269 19.55 21.17 14.77
N GLU A 270 20.65 21.69 15.32
CA GLU A 270 21.40 20.99 16.36
C GLU A 270 20.58 20.97 17.67
N PRO A 271 20.24 19.79 18.21
CA PRO A 271 19.40 19.70 19.40
C PRO A 271 20.18 19.96 20.69
N GLU A 272 19.57 20.68 21.62
CA GLU A 272 20.04 20.83 23.01
C GLU A 272 19.47 19.71 23.91
N GLU A 273 18.29 19.21 23.57
CA GLU A 273 17.57 18.16 24.27
C GLU A 273 16.99 17.17 23.24
N VAL A 274 17.20 15.88 23.50
CA VAL A 274 16.60 14.78 22.72
C VAL A 274 15.96 13.78 23.67
N LYS A 275 14.68 13.50 23.45
CA LYS A 275 13.89 12.57 24.28
C LYS A 275 13.21 11.53 23.42
N PHE A 276 13.37 10.26 23.80
CA PHE A 276 12.74 9.10 23.19
C PHE A 276 11.66 8.54 24.11
N TYR A 277 10.42 8.55 23.64
CA TYR A 277 9.24 8.13 24.38
C TYR A 277 8.76 6.79 23.85
N LEU A 278 8.49 5.84 24.76
CA LEU A 278 7.88 4.56 24.42
C LEU A 278 6.53 4.46 25.12
N VAL A 279 5.46 4.56 24.33
CA VAL A 279 4.09 4.68 24.85
C VAL A 279 3.48 3.32 25.11
N ASN A 280 2.90 3.14 26.30
CA ASN A 280 2.08 1.97 26.57
C ASN A 280 0.73 2.10 25.84
N VAL A 281 0.64 1.49 24.67
CA VAL A 281 -0.56 1.41 23.83
C VAL A 281 -1.31 0.07 23.97
N GLY A 282 -0.90 -0.74 24.96
CA GLY A 282 -1.44 -2.07 25.23
C GLY A 282 -0.86 -3.13 24.30
N TRP A 283 -1.24 -3.10 23.04
CA TRP A 283 -0.69 -3.95 21.97
C TRP A 283 -0.32 -3.07 20.79
N GLY A 284 0.86 -3.28 20.22
CA GLY A 284 1.46 -2.43 19.19
C GLY A 284 2.66 -1.62 19.64
N LEU A 285 3.16 -0.83 18.70
CA LEU A 285 4.27 0.09 18.90
C LEU A 285 3.83 1.55 18.68
N CYS A 286 4.17 2.40 19.64
CA CYS A 286 4.10 3.84 19.45
C CYS A 286 5.30 4.50 20.12
N GLN A 287 6.24 4.94 19.28
CA GLN A 287 7.52 5.48 19.72
C GLN A 287 7.65 6.91 19.19
N ILE A 288 8.07 7.83 20.03
CA ILE A 288 8.15 9.25 19.67
C ILE A 288 9.53 9.76 20.04
N LEU A 289 10.26 10.31 19.08
CA LEU A 289 11.54 10.98 19.28
C LEU A 289 11.35 12.48 19.08
N THR A 290 11.74 13.26 20.07
CA THR A 290 11.61 14.72 20.05
C THR A 290 12.98 15.36 20.12
N PHE A 291 13.17 16.42 19.34
CA PHE A 291 14.37 17.26 19.32
C PHE A 291 13.96 18.67 19.72
N LYS A 292 14.69 19.30 20.64
CA LYS A 292 14.43 20.67 21.09
C LYS A 292 15.72 21.49 21.15
N ALA A 293 15.62 22.75 20.75
CA ALA A 293 16.67 23.76 20.90
C ALA A 293 16.01 25.15 21.03
N GLY A 294 16.07 25.74 22.23
CA GLY A 294 15.25 26.92 22.57
C GLY A 294 13.76 26.70 22.27
N GLU A 295 13.18 27.56 21.43
CA GLU A 295 11.77 27.46 21.00
C GLU A 295 11.53 26.50 19.82
N LYS A 296 12.59 26.00 19.19
CA LYS A 296 12.47 25.08 18.05
C LYS A 296 12.20 23.67 18.55
N GLN A 297 11.25 23.00 17.91
CA GLN A 297 10.93 21.60 18.18
C GLN A 297 10.72 20.85 16.87
N GLU A 298 11.23 19.63 16.81
CA GLU A 298 10.99 18.65 15.75
C GLU A 298 10.55 17.32 16.38
N VAL A 299 9.57 16.66 15.77
CA VAL A 299 9.01 15.41 16.31
C VAL A 299 8.97 14.32 15.24
N TRP A 300 9.61 13.19 15.54
CA TRP A 300 9.60 11.99 14.72
C TRP A 300 8.81 10.90 15.44
N VAL A 301 7.97 10.18 14.70
CA VAL A 301 7.16 9.08 15.24
C VAL A 301 7.56 7.81 14.52
N MET A 302 7.95 6.77 15.27
CA MET A 302 8.22 5.43 14.74
C MET A 302 7.14 4.48 15.20
N ASP A 303 6.33 4.06 14.23
CA ASP A 303 5.07 3.39 14.43
C ASP A 303 4.11 4.13 15.38
N CYS A 304 2.82 3.89 15.23
CA CYS A 304 1.81 4.56 16.06
C CYS A 304 0.45 3.85 16.08
N GLY A 305 0.44 2.56 15.80
CA GLY A 305 -0.77 1.78 15.96
C GLY A 305 -1.01 1.43 17.41
N GLY A 306 -2.17 0.86 17.68
CA GLY A 306 -2.52 0.45 19.03
C GLY A 306 -3.93 -0.08 19.17
N SER A 307 -4.10 -1.08 20.04
CA SER A 307 -5.41 -1.69 20.36
C SER A 307 -6.47 -0.69 20.83
N GLY A 308 -6.04 0.47 21.32
CA GLY A 308 -6.89 1.56 21.72
C GLY A 308 -7.64 1.32 23.04
N ASN A 309 -8.45 0.26 23.14
CA ASN A 309 -9.15 -0.16 24.34
C ASN A 309 -9.03 -1.68 24.50
N ASN A 310 -8.46 -2.14 25.62
CA ASN A 310 -8.56 -3.54 25.99
C ASN A 310 -9.76 -3.73 26.93
N LYS A 311 -10.89 -4.17 26.36
CA LYS A 311 -12.14 -4.39 27.10
C LYS A 311 -11.98 -5.40 28.24
N ASN A 312 -11.11 -6.41 28.07
CA ASN A 312 -10.88 -7.46 29.06
C ASN A 312 -10.13 -6.94 30.29
N LEU A 313 -9.29 -5.92 30.13
CA LEU A 313 -8.54 -5.29 31.22
C LEU A 313 -9.18 -4.00 31.75
N GLY A 314 -10.22 -3.48 31.07
CA GLY A 314 -10.84 -2.18 31.41
C GLY A 314 -9.92 -0.98 31.21
N ILE A 315 -8.82 -1.13 30.46
CA ILE A 315 -7.79 -0.10 30.26
C ILE A 315 -8.02 0.63 28.93
N ASN A 316 -8.04 1.96 28.99
CA ASN A 316 -8.11 2.84 27.82
C ASN A 316 -6.72 3.41 27.53
N PHE A 317 -6.01 2.76 26.61
CA PHE A 317 -4.65 3.12 26.23
C PHE A 317 -4.57 4.43 25.42
N HIS A 318 -5.68 4.91 24.85
CA HIS A 318 -5.71 6.25 24.23
C HIS A 318 -5.35 7.35 25.24
N LYS A 319 -5.69 7.15 26.53
CA LYS A 319 -5.36 8.12 27.58
C LYS A 319 -3.86 8.22 27.83
N ASN A 320 -3.13 7.12 27.68
CA ASN A 320 -1.68 7.08 27.84
C ASN A 320 -1.00 7.90 26.74
N LEU A 321 -1.39 7.67 25.48
CA LEU A 321 -0.89 8.46 24.35
C LEU A 321 -1.25 9.94 24.48
N LYS A 322 -2.51 10.27 24.82
CA LYS A 322 -2.91 11.67 25.05
C LYS A 322 -2.11 12.33 26.17
N ARG A 323 -1.74 11.59 27.21
CA ARG A 323 -0.89 12.12 28.29
C ARG A 323 0.54 12.36 27.80
N CYS A 324 1.13 11.41 27.08
CA CYS A 324 2.45 11.56 26.47
C CYS A 324 2.50 12.80 25.57
N LEU A 325 1.51 12.96 24.69
CA LEU A 325 1.42 14.10 23.79
C LEU A 325 1.20 15.42 24.53
N LYS A 326 0.45 15.40 25.64
CA LYS A 326 0.34 16.59 26.51
C LYS A 326 1.70 16.98 27.11
N ASP A 327 2.51 16.02 27.53
CA ASP A 327 3.84 16.30 28.08
C ASP A 327 4.80 16.82 26.99
N ILE A 328 4.66 16.35 25.74
CA ILE A 328 5.47 16.82 24.60
C ILE A 328 5.07 18.23 24.14
N TYR A 329 3.76 18.50 23.99
CA TYR A 329 3.22 19.71 23.36
C TYR A 329 2.61 20.74 24.34
N GLY A 330 2.53 20.42 25.63
CA GLY A 330 1.98 21.27 26.70
C GLY A 330 0.46 21.25 26.83
N PHE A 331 -0.29 21.19 25.72
CA PHE A 331 -1.75 21.22 25.71
C PHE A 331 -2.36 20.18 24.76
N SER A 332 -3.55 19.70 25.14
CA SER A 332 -4.29 18.72 24.34
C SER A 332 -4.77 19.37 23.04
N LYS A 333 -4.37 18.81 21.91
CA LYS A 333 -4.86 19.18 20.57
C LYS A 333 -5.72 18.06 19.99
N LYS A 334 -6.52 18.40 18.98
CA LYS A 334 -7.28 17.41 18.19
C LYS A 334 -6.34 16.52 17.36
N LYS A 335 -5.28 17.13 16.80
CA LYS A 335 -4.19 16.45 16.08
C LYS A 335 -2.86 17.08 16.44
N TYR A 336 -1.80 16.30 16.34
CA TYR A 336 -0.44 16.73 16.67
C TYR A 336 0.42 16.70 15.41
N ARG A 337 0.98 17.85 15.05
CA ARG A 337 1.87 17.99 13.90
C ARG A 337 3.17 17.24 14.16
N ILE A 338 3.62 16.49 13.17
CA ILE A 338 4.88 15.74 13.20
C ILE A 338 5.71 16.07 11.95
N ASP A 339 7.03 15.92 12.09
CA ASP A 339 7.98 16.20 11.01
C ASP A 339 8.35 14.92 10.25
N LYS A 340 8.44 13.78 10.96
CA LYS A 340 8.66 12.48 10.34
C LYS A 340 7.73 11.42 10.90
N LEU A 341 7.23 10.55 10.03
CA LEU A 341 6.44 9.37 10.38
C LEU A 341 7.10 8.14 9.76
N PHE A 342 7.59 7.21 10.58
CA PHE A 342 8.12 5.93 10.12
C PHE A 342 7.05 4.86 10.37
N ILE A 343 6.66 4.15 9.30
CA ILE A 343 5.75 3.02 9.34
C ILE A 343 6.53 1.79 8.92
N SER A 344 6.72 0.84 9.83
CA SER A 344 7.51 -0.36 9.58
C SER A 344 6.85 -1.28 8.56
N HIS A 345 5.57 -1.60 8.75
CA HIS A 345 4.80 -2.49 7.88
C HIS A 345 3.27 -2.27 8.08
N PRO A 346 2.37 -2.93 7.32
CA PRO A 346 0.96 -2.54 7.24
C PRO A 346 0.04 -3.16 8.31
N HIS A 347 0.56 -3.74 9.39
CA HIS A 347 -0.29 -4.20 10.49
C HIS A 347 -0.89 -3.04 11.29
N ASP A 348 -2.12 -3.24 11.76
CA ASP A 348 -2.96 -2.22 12.40
C ASP A 348 -2.35 -1.56 13.64
N ASP A 349 -1.40 -2.23 14.26
CA ASP A 349 -0.68 -1.82 15.45
C ASP A 349 0.64 -1.10 15.17
N HIS A 350 0.94 -0.82 13.89
CA HIS A 350 2.12 -0.07 13.45
C HIS A 350 1.80 1.28 12.79
N TYR A 351 0.64 1.47 12.15
CA TYR A 351 0.34 2.74 11.44
C TYR A 351 -0.70 3.63 12.15
N ASN A 352 -0.84 4.88 11.66
CA ASN A 352 -1.69 5.92 12.24
C ASN A 352 -3.20 5.69 11.98
N LYS A 353 -3.71 4.48 12.22
CA LYS A 353 -5.11 4.07 12.02
C LYS A 353 -6.11 5.04 12.67
N ASN A 354 -5.78 5.54 13.86
CA ASN A 354 -6.64 6.41 14.65
C ASN A 354 -6.43 7.92 14.38
N ASN A 355 -5.56 8.29 13.42
CA ASN A 355 -5.34 9.67 12.97
C ASN A 355 -4.98 10.65 14.12
N TYR A 356 -4.15 10.21 15.07
CA TYR A 356 -3.66 11.05 16.18
C TYR A 356 -2.69 12.12 15.69
N PHE A 357 -1.88 11.75 14.72
CA PHE A 357 -0.87 12.61 14.12
C PHE A 357 -1.39 13.23 12.83
N GLU A 358 -1.10 14.52 12.65
CA GLU A 358 -1.37 15.23 11.41
C GLU A 358 -0.25 14.97 10.42
N VAL A 359 -0.59 14.32 9.30
CA VAL A 359 0.30 14.17 8.14
C VAL A 359 -0.06 15.26 7.15
N ASP A 360 0.83 16.23 6.98
CA ASP A 360 0.67 17.36 6.06
C ASP A 360 1.82 17.41 5.03
N ASN A 361 1.82 18.43 4.17
CA ASN A 361 2.84 18.60 3.14
C ASN A 361 4.26 18.89 3.66
N ASN A 362 4.42 19.12 4.97
CA ASN A 362 5.71 19.33 5.64
C ASN A 362 6.18 18.08 6.40
N THR A 363 5.35 17.03 6.48
CA THR A 363 5.74 15.73 7.02
C THR A 363 6.53 14.93 5.99
N GLU A 364 7.55 14.20 6.42
CA GLU A 364 8.21 13.16 5.63
C GLU A 364 7.79 11.78 6.15
N VAL A 365 7.12 10.98 5.32
CA VAL A 365 6.61 9.67 5.67
C VAL A 365 7.55 8.60 5.15
N TRP A 366 8.20 7.87 6.04
CA TRP A 366 9.05 6.72 5.74
C TRP A 366 8.22 5.45 5.81
N ILE A 367 8.03 4.80 4.67
CA ILE A 367 7.13 3.65 4.53
C ILE A 367 7.60 2.83 3.34
N ASN A 368 7.53 1.50 3.45
CA ASN A 368 7.67 0.65 2.28
C ASN A 368 6.36 0.70 1.48
N PRO A 369 6.31 1.35 0.31
CA PRO A 369 5.09 1.40 -0.47
C PRO A 369 4.86 0.08 -1.22
N ASN A 370 5.74 -0.94 -1.15
CA ASN A 370 5.60 -2.17 -1.92
C ASN A 370 4.91 -3.27 -1.12
N VAL A 371 3.69 -3.00 -0.64
CA VAL A 371 2.83 -3.97 0.04
C VAL A 371 1.79 -4.55 -0.93
N ARG A 372 1.45 -5.84 -0.83
CA ARG A 372 0.52 -6.47 -1.79
C ARG A 372 -0.93 -6.38 -1.37
N PHE A 373 -1.13 -6.56 -0.07
CA PHE A 373 -2.43 -6.70 0.55
C PHE A 373 -2.52 -5.64 1.64
N CYS A 374 -3.63 -4.92 1.62
CA CYS A 374 -3.87 -3.82 2.52
C CYS A 374 -5.32 -3.88 2.93
N THR A 375 -5.60 -3.89 4.23
CA THR A 375 -6.97 -3.68 4.69
C THR A 375 -7.49 -2.33 4.16
N SER A 376 -8.81 -2.18 4.03
CA SER A 376 -9.46 -0.87 3.78
C SER A 376 -8.89 0.22 4.67
N THR A 377 -8.62 -0.11 5.93
CA THR A 377 -8.07 0.82 6.92
C THR A 377 -6.67 1.30 6.52
N TYR A 378 -5.79 0.40 6.10
CA TYR A 378 -4.47 0.79 5.60
C TYR A 378 -4.56 1.59 4.28
N ILE A 379 -5.48 1.22 3.38
CA ILE A 379 -5.75 1.97 2.14
C ILE A 379 -6.20 3.41 2.46
N LYS A 380 -7.11 3.60 3.42
CA LYS A 380 -7.52 4.94 3.88
C LYS A 380 -6.34 5.75 4.39
N PHE A 381 -5.45 5.11 5.15
CA PHE A 381 -4.22 5.74 5.62
C PHE A 381 -3.33 6.17 4.44
N LEU A 382 -3.07 5.30 3.46
CA LEU A 382 -2.28 5.64 2.27
C LEU A 382 -2.92 6.77 1.45
N ASN A 383 -4.25 6.76 1.28
CA ASN A 383 -4.96 7.84 0.59
C ASN A 383 -4.80 9.18 1.32
N ALA A 384 -4.82 9.19 2.66
CA ALA A 384 -4.55 10.39 3.45
C ALA A 384 -3.10 10.88 3.27
N VAL A 385 -2.13 9.96 3.20
CA VAL A 385 -0.72 10.28 2.89
C VAL A 385 -0.61 10.90 1.50
N ILE A 386 -1.25 10.32 0.47
CA ILE A 386 -1.27 10.88 -0.90
C ILE A 386 -1.90 12.28 -0.90
N ALA A 387 -3.08 12.42 -0.32
CA ALA A 387 -3.84 13.67 -0.30
C ALA A 387 -3.10 14.81 0.41
N SER A 388 -2.28 14.49 1.42
CA SER A 388 -1.47 15.48 2.13
C SER A 388 -0.32 16.06 1.28
N ARG A 389 0.05 15.39 0.18
CA ARG A 389 1.21 15.75 -0.66
C ARG A 389 2.55 15.77 0.11
N CYS A 390 2.62 15.05 1.22
CA CYS A 390 3.83 14.85 2.00
C CYS A 390 4.91 14.11 1.19
N LYS A 391 6.16 14.19 1.61
CA LYS A 391 7.25 13.42 0.97
C LYS A 391 7.22 11.98 1.47
N VAL A 392 7.41 11.01 0.58
CA VAL A 392 7.30 9.58 0.90
C VAL A 392 8.65 8.92 0.65
N VAL A 393 9.27 8.36 1.67
CA VAL A 393 10.60 7.77 1.57
C VAL A 393 10.52 6.27 1.79
N GLU A 394 11.03 5.50 0.85
CA GLU A 394 11.22 4.06 1.04
C GLU A 394 12.42 3.83 1.98
N PRO A 395 12.23 3.16 3.14
CA PRO A 395 13.29 2.93 4.11
C PRO A 395 14.19 1.79 3.65
N ILE A 396 15.13 2.08 2.76
CA ILE A 396 16.12 1.12 2.22
C ILE A 396 17.54 1.64 2.44
N VAL A 397 18.51 0.74 2.54
CA VAL A 397 19.93 1.11 2.55
C VAL A 397 20.27 1.82 1.23
N ARG A 398 20.79 3.06 1.31
CA ARG A 398 21.29 3.80 0.14
C ARG A 398 22.77 4.12 0.31
N LYS A 399 23.50 4.11 -0.80
CA LYS A 399 24.92 4.50 -0.80
C LYS A 399 25.05 5.98 -0.44
N GLY A 400 25.91 6.29 0.53
CA GLY A 400 26.22 7.69 0.89
C GLY A 400 25.19 8.35 1.82
N MET A 401 24.32 7.59 2.48
CA MET A 401 23.49 8.12 3.57
C MET A 401 24.40 8.65 4.69
N MET A 402 24.41 9.97 4.86
CA MET A 402 25.11 10.65 5.94
C MET A 402 24.08 11.47 6.73
N GLY A 403 23.97 11.18 8.03
CA GLY A 403 23.03 11.85 8.92
C GLY A 403 22.72 11.02 10.16
N ALA A 404 21.72 11.47 10.91
CA ALA A 404 21.24 10.77 12.09
C ALA A 404 20.54 9.44 11.74
N ILE A 405 19.81 9.39 10.63
CA ILE A 405 19.05 8.20 10.21
C ILE A 405 19.92 7.29 9.34
N LYS A 406 20.03 6.02 9.74
CA LYS A 406 20.64 4.93 8.97
C LYS A 406 19.64 3.79 8.85
N ILE A 407 19.41 3.32 7.64
CA ILE A 407 18.69 2.07 7.41
C ILE A 407 19.72 0.95 7.41
N LEU A 408 19.51 -0.08 8.24
CA LEU A 408 20.34 -1.28 8.34
C LEU A 408 19.78 -2.42 7.50
N HIS A 409 18.45 -2.47 7.37
CA HIS A 409 17.71 -3.43 6.55
C HIS A 409 16.40 -2.77 6.08
N PRO A 410 15.89 -3.07 4.88
CA PRO A 410 16.48 -3.92 3.84
C PRO A 410 17.63 -3.25 3.06
N ASP A 411 18.55 -4.06 2.52
CA ASP A 411 19.69 -3.60 1.71
C ASP A 411 19.37 -3.45 0.21
N GLY A 412 18.09 -3.62 -0.14
CA GLY A 412 17.55 -3.53 -1.48
C GLY A 412 16.03 -3.33 -1.43
N HIS A 413 15.42 -3.20 -2.61
CA HIS A 413 13.97 -3.12 -2.70
C HIS A 413 13.34 -4.47 -2.36
N ILE A 414 12.31 -4.42 -1.53
CA ILE A 414 11.50 -5.61 -1.29
C ILE A 414 10.53 -5.76 -2.47
N THR A 415 10.65 -6.88 -3.20
CA THR A 415 9.78 -7.21 -4.32
C THR A 415 9.00 -8.46 -4.01
N LEU A 416 7.70 -8.37 -4.13
CA LEU A 416 6.80 -9.47 -3.80
C LEU A 416 6.95 -10.57 -4.89
N SER A 417 7.30 -11.78 -4.47
CA SER A 417 7.55 -12.90 -5.41
C SER A 417 6.29 -13.35 -6.14
N ALA A 418 6.48 -13.75 -7.40
CA ALA A 418 5.45 -14.35 -8.26
C ALA A 418 5.35 -15.88 -8.12
N THR A 419 6.12 -16.54 -7.24
CA THR A 419 6.10 -18.00 -7.15
C THR A 419 4.88 -18.50 -6.37
N GLY A 420 3.97 -19.08 -7.13
CA GLY A 420 2.68 -19.64 -6.77
C GLY A 420 1.78 -19.39 -7.97
N GLY A 421 1.06 -20.39 -8.49
CA GLY A 421 0.21 -20.28 -9.69
C GLY A 421 -0.98 -19.32 -9.57
N SER A 422 -0.84 -18.28 -8.75
CA SER A 422 -1.84 -17.36 -8.23
C SER A 422 -1.25 -15.93 -8.18
N CYS A 423 -0.27 -15.58 -9.03
CA CYS A 423 0.41 -14.28 -8.95
C CYS A 423 0.90 -13.75 -10.30
N ILE A 424 0.28 -12.67 -10.81
CA ILE A 424 0.89 -11.81 -11.83
C ILE A 424 0.97 -10.39 -11.27
N TYR A 425 1.91 -10.20 -10.34
CA TYR A 425 2.33 -8.87 -9.89
C TYR A 425 3.78 -8.68 -10.34
N ARG A 426 4.00 -7.83 -11.34
CA ARG A 426 5.34 -7.31 -11.62
C ARG A 426 5.48 -6.05 -10.80
N SER A 427 6.38 -6.06 -9.82
CA SER A 427 6.79 -4.82 -9.15
C SER A 427 7.08 -3.77 -10.24
N PRO A 428 6.43 -2.60 -10.23
CA PRO A 428 6.57 -1.57 -11.27
C PRO A 428 7.91 -0.86 -11.17
N ILE A 429 8.74 -1.29 -10.22
CA ILE A 429 9.96 -0.64 -9.81
C ILE A 429 11.13 -1.23 -10.58
N ARG A 430 11.47 -0.59 -11.70
CA ARG A 430 12.83 -0.68 -12.26
C ARG A 430 13.62 0.53 -11.79
N TYR A 431 14.32 0.44 -10.66
CA TYR A 431 15.34 1.43 -10.34
C TYR A 431 16.65 1.09 -11.05
N ALA A 432 17.27 2.11 -11.62
CA ALA A 432 18.58 2.01 -12.22
C ALA A 432 19.62 1.81 -11.12
N THR A 433 20.48 0.80 -11.29
CA THR A 433 21.79 0.65 -10.63
C THR A 433 21.79 0.64 -9.09
N LEU A 434 21.24 -0.41 -8.48
CA LEU A 434 21.78 -0.93 -7.21
C LEU A 434 22.78 -2.04 -7.53
N THR A 435 24.01 -1.92 -7.03
CA THR A 435 25.14 -2.82 -7.31
C THR A 435 25.07 -4.16 -6.57
N ARG A 436 24.03 -4.41 -5.77
CA ARG A 436 23.70 -5.74 -5.23
C ARG A 436 22.19 -5.93 -5.31
N ARG A 437 21.76 -6.89 -6.12
CA ARG A 437 20.36 -7.31 -6.25
C ARG A 437 20.06 -8.30 -5.11
N VAL A 438 19.66 -7.82 -3.95
CA VAL A 438 18.85 -8.64 -3.05
C VAL A 438 17.40 -8.27 -3.34
N LEU A 439 16.78 -9.04 -4.24
CA LEU A 439 15.34 -9.04 -4.38
C LEU A 439 14.83 -9.89 -3.22
N TYR A 440 14.21 -9.26 -2.24
CA TYR A 440 13.59 -10.00 -1.13
C TYR A 440 12.32 -10.64 -1.65
N ASP A 441 12.38 -11.90 -2.09
CA ASP A 441 11.22 -12.71 -2.44
C ASP A 441 10.45 -13.08 -1.16
N VAL A 442 9.70 -12.11 -0.64
CA VAL A 442 8.74 -12.33 0.44
C VAL A 442 7.50 -12.95 -0.18
N VAL A 443 7.27 -14.24 0.08
CA VAL A 443 5.96 -14.86 -0.18
C VAL A 443 5.01 -14.22 0.82
N VAL A 444 4.14 -13.34 0.36
CA VAL A 444 3.26 -12.55 1.23
C VAL A 444 2.16 -13.45 1.81
N THR A 445 2.51 -14.22 2.81
CA THR A 445 1.60 -14.79 3.80
C THR A 445 1.60 -13.86 5.02
N ARG A 446 0.60 -13.99 5.91
CA ARG A 446 0.60 -13.33 7.23
C ARG A 446 1.96 -13.40 7.91
N ASP A 447 2.53 -14.60 7.96
CA ASP A 447 3.77 -14.86 8.70
C ASP A 447 4.99 -14.19 8.07
N ASN A 448 4.87 -13.59 6.89
CA ASN A 448 6.00 -12.99 6.18
C ASN A 448 5.85 -11.47 5.97
N ILE A 449 4.69 -10.87 6.29
CA ILE A 449 4.50 -9.42 6.10
C ILE A 449 5.31 -8.58 7.08
N ASN A 450 5.63 -9.13 8.25
CA ASN A 450 6.50 -8.51 9.22
C ASN A 450 7.95 -8.40 8.71
N GLU A 451 8.36 -9.26 7.78
CA GLU A 451 9.67 -9.22 7.11
C GLU A 451 9.83 -8.00 6.18
N LEU A 452 8.77 -7.21 6.03
CA LEU A 452 8.84 -5.90 5.38
C LEU A 452 9.41 -4.81 6.30
N SER A 453 9.51 -5.10 7.60
CA SER A 453 9.92 -4.12 8.60
C SER A 453 11.37 -3.70 8.39
N PRO A 454 11.65 -2.39 8.25
CA PRO A 454 13.00 -1.90 8.20
C PRO A 454 13.64 -1.95 9.59
N ILE A 455 14.94 -2.25 9.63
CA ILE A 455 15.75 -2.03 10.82
C ILE A 455 16.37 -0.65 10.68
N ILE A 456 16.00 0.25 11.59
CA ILE A 456 16.39 1.67 11.56
C ILE A 456 17.28 1.97 12.76
N GLN A 457 18.43 2.55 12.47
CA GLN A 457 19.35 3.10 13.44
C GLN A 457 19.28 4.63 13.42
N ILE A 458 19.22 5.22 14.60
CA ILE A 458 19.22 6.67 14.81
C ILE A 458 20.42 7.04 15.68
N GLU A 459 21.28 7.89 15.16
CA GLU A 459 22.44 8.45 15.85
C GLU A 459 22.20 9.91 16.21
N THR A 460 22.24 10.24 17.50
CA THR A 460 22.05 11.61 17.98
C THR A 460 22.66 11.78 19.36
N MET A 461 23.19 12.98 19.66
CA MET A 461 23.91 13.28 20.91
C MET A 461 24.99 12.25 21.30
N GLY A 462 25.66 11.65 20.30
CA GLY A 462 26.67 10.61 20.52
C GLY A 462 26.12 9.26 20.99
N LYS A 463 24.80 9.05 20.86
CA LYS A 463 24.09 7.83 21.27
C LYS A 463 23.39 7.19 20.08
N THR A 464 23.16 5.90 20.20
CA THR A 464 22.52 5.09 19.15
C THR A 464 21.22 4.48 19.65
N ILE A 465 20.15 4.64 18.89
CA ILE A 465 18.84 4.01 19.11
C ILE A 465 18.58 3.08 17.93
N ILE A 466 18.13 1.84 18.19
CA ILE A 466 17.70 0.91 17.16
C ILE A 466 16.23 0.55 17.35
N VAL A 467 15.48 0.64 16.26
CA VAL A 467 14.07 0.26 16.16
C VAL A 467 13.90 -0.69 14.97
N THR A 468 13.21 -1.80 15.17
CA THR A 468 13.16 -2.94 14.22
C THR A 468 11.78 -3.20 13.64
N GLY A 469 10.73 -2.56 14.19
CA GLY A 469 9.34 -2.93 13.89
C GLY A 469 9.12 -4.39 14.27
N ASP A 470 8.66 -5.18 13.30
CA ASP A 470 8.43 -6.60 13.48
C ASP A 470 9.38 -7.49 12.66
N ALA A 471 10.57 -7.01 12.29
CA ALA A 471 11.59 -7.84 11.63
C ALA A 471 11.70 -9.27 12.23
N MET A 472 11.51 -10.30 11.42
CA MET A 472 11.57 -11.69 11.90
C MET A 472 12.76 -12.41 11.25
N LEU A 473 12.70 -13.75 11.23
CA LEU A 473 13.79 -14.61 10.84
C LEU A 473 14.48 -14.19 9.53
N ARG A 474 13.72 -13.91 8.47
CA ARG A 474 14.33 -13.55 7.18
C ARG A 474 15.01 -12.19 7.24
N SER A 475 14.36 -11.18 7.82
CA SER A 475 14.98 -9.86 7.98
C SER A 475 16.31 -9.97 8.73
N TRP A 476 16.37 -10.79 9.78
CA TRP A 476 17.59 -11.10 10.51
C TRP A 476 18.62 -11.84 9.67
N GLU A 477 18.23 -12.88 8.93
CA GLU A 477 19.11 -13.61 8.00
C GLU A 477 19.84 -12.66 7.04
N TYR A 478 19.11 -11.70 6.48
CA TYR A 478 19.69 -10.75 5.54
C TYR A 478 20.60 -9.74 6.22
N TYR A 479 20.22 -9.24 7.40
CA TYR A 479 21.05 -8.32 8.15
C TYR A 479 22.37 -8.99 8.59
N ILE A 480 22.33 -10.18 9.17
CA ILE A 480 23.52 -10.94 9.64
C ILE A 480 24.53 -11.17 8.52
N ARG A 481 24.07 -11.49 7.31
CA ARG A 481 24.95 -11.73 6.16
C ARG A 481 25.79 -10.51 5.77
N THR A 482 25.41 -9.32 6.22
CA THR A 482 25.98 -8.05 5.77
C THR A 482 26.57 -7.19 6.89
N ALA A 483 26.30 -7.51 8.16
CA ALA A 483 26.57 -6.65 9.30
C ALA A 483 27.44 -7.30 10.38
N SER A 484 28.01 -6.46 11.23
CA SER A 484 28.63 -6.83 12.50
C SER A 484 27.66 -6.60 13.66
N VAL A 485 27.83 -7.31 14.77
CA VAL A 485 27.12 -7.05 16.03
C VAL A 485 27.25 -5.57 16.40
N LEU A 486 26.12 -4.93 16.72
CA LEU A 486 26.08 -3.54 17.18
C LEU A 486 25.63 -3.51 18.64
N GLU A 487 26.20 -2.58 19.40
CA GLU A 487 25.82 -2.33 20.79
C GLU A 487 25.15 -0.95 20.90
N PRO A 488 23.85 -0.84 20.57
CA PRO A 488 23.13 0.43 20.67
C PRO A 488 22.98 0.87 22.13
N ASN A 489 22.72 2.14 22.38
CA ASN A 489 22.37 2.60 23.72
C ASN A 489 20.96 2.19 24.10
N CYS A 490 20.02 2.31 23.16
CA CYS A 490 18.64 1.94 23.34
C CYS A 490 18.23 0.98 22.21
N TYR A 491 17.58 -0.12 22.58
CA TYR A 491 17.07 -1.10 21.63
C TYR A 491 15.61 -1.46 21.91
N VAL A 492 14.78 -1.41 20.88
CA VAL A 492 13.39 -1.89 20.92
C VAL A 492 13.34 -3.22 20.22
N HIS A 493 13.01 -4.29 20.96
CA HIS A 493 12.99 -5.63 20.42
C HIS A 493 11.95 -5.81 19.32
N SER A 494 12.34 -6.59 18.32
CA SER A 494 11.50 -6.88 17.18
C SER A 494 10.27 -7.71 17.53
N HIS A 495 9.18 -7.51 16.79
CA HIS A 495 7.93 -8.25 16.89
C HIS A 495 7.45 -8.34 18.34
N HIS A 496 7.53 -7.18 18.99
CA HIS A 496 7.19 -6.95 20.40
C HIS A 496 7.97 -7.79 21.43
N GLY A 497 9.05 -8.48 21.03
CA GLY A 497 9.81 -9.42 21.86
C GLY A 497 9.28 -10.85 21.86
N THR A 498 8.49 -11.23 20.86
CA THR A 498 8.04 -12.62 20.66
C THR A 498 9.20 -13.51 20.20
N ASN A 499 9.03 -14.84 20.26
CA ASN A 499 10.04 -15.79 19.78
C ASN A 499 10.46 -15.53 18.33
N THR A 500 9.53 -15.23 17.43
CA THR A 500 9.87 -15.04 16.01
C THR A 500 10.60 -13.74 15.72
N GLY A 501 10.55 -12.76 16.64
CA GLY A 501 11.36 -11.55 16.59
C GLY A 501 12.70 -11.67 17.32
N TYR A 502 12.79 -12.53 18.34
CA TYR A 502 13.94 -12.66 19.24
C TYR A 502 14.86 -13.84 18.89
N GLU A 503 14.32 -15.03 18.62
CA GLU A 503 15.10 -16.23 18.32
C GLU A 503 15.47 -16.24 16.83
N ILE A 504 16.77 -16.28 16.54
CA ILE A 504 17.30 -16.28 15.18
C ILE A 504 17.88 -17.66 14.88
N ASN A 505 17.14 -18.48 14.14
CA ASN A 505 17.57 -19.82 13.74
C ASN A 505 17.98 -19.85 12.28
N ILE A 506 19.28 -19.73 12.01
CA ILE A 506 19.80 -19.65 10.63
C ILE A 506 20.60 -20.89 10.29
N ALA A 507 19.95 -21.80 9.55
CA ALA A 507 20.65 -22.81 8.76
C ALA A 507 21.20 -22.16 7.47
N SER A 508 22.38 -21.54 7.54
CA SER A 508 23.03 -20.91 6.37
C SER A 508 24.08 -21.83 5.74
N PRO A 509 23.94 -22.19 4.46
CA PRO A 509 24.97 -22.95 3.72
C PRO A 509 26.33 -22.22 3.63
N THR A 510 26.34 -20.90 3.85
CA THR A 510 27.50 -20.01 3.66
C THR A 510 28.13 -19.51 4.96
N LEU A 511 27.39 -19.49 6.08
CA LEU A 511 27.89 -19.01 7.39
C LEU A 511 28.11 -20.16 8.38
N GLY A 512 27.77 -21.40 8.01
CA GLY A 512 27.59 -22.49 8.96
C GLY A 512 26.21 -22.41 9.61
N ASN A 513 25.87 -23.41 10.43
CA ASN A 513 24.78 -23.24 11.39
C ASN A 513 25.23 -22.17 12.38
N ILE A 514 24.57 -21.02 12.37
CA ILE A 514 24.62 -20.12 13.53
C ILE A 514 23.60 -20.76 14.48
N ASP A 515 24.11 -21.57 15.40
CA ASP A 515 23.27 -22.23 16.41
C ASP A 515 22.64 -21.15 17.29
N ASP A 516 21.30 -21.04 17.21
CA ASP A 516 20.41 -20.32 18.13
C ASP A 516 21.00 -19.02 18.74
N GLU A 517 21.16 -17.98 17.92
CA GLU A 517 21.46 -16.63 18.45
C GLU A 517 20.17 -15.92 18.88
N ASP A 518 20.23 -15.30 20.05
CA ASP A 518 19.16 -14.54 20.70
C ASP A 518 19.33 -13.04 20.38
N ASP A 519 18.67 -12.56 19.33
CA ASP A 519 18.78 -11.19 18.82
C ASP A 519 20.23 -10.74 18.49
N LEU A 520 20.43 -9.66 17.73
CA LEU A 520 21.77 -9.23 17.28
C LEU A 520 22.27 -7.96 17.95
N PHE A 521 21.44 -7.37 18.79
CA PHE A 521 21.70 -6.12 19.44
C PHE A 521 21.78 -6.33 20.94
N ILE A 522 22.90 -5.89 21.52
CA ILE A 522 23.10 -5.87 22.97
C ILE A 522 23.04 -4.41 23.39
N ALA A 523 21.94 -4.00 24.04
CA ALA A 523 21.82 -2.61 24.45
C ALA A 523 22.77 -2.28 25.61
N LYS A 524 23.42 -1.11 25.53
CA LYS A 524 24.30 -0.59 26.59
C LYS A 524 23.54 0.00 27.75
N ASP A 525 22.43 0.70 27.45
CA ASP A 525 21.67 1.44 28.46
C ASP A 525 20.32 0.75 28.72
N TYR A 526 19.48 0.55 27.68
CA TYR A 526 18.12 0.03 27.87
C TYR A 526 17.59 -0.84 26.70
N GLU A 527 16.90 -1.91 27.06
CA GLU A 527 16.14 -2.79 26.15
C GLU A 527 14.63 -2.65 26.43
N PHE A 528 13.80 -2.63 25.38
CA PHE A 528 12.35 -2.47 25.48
C PHE A 528 11.57 -3.56 24.72
N VAL A 529 10.42 -3.93 25.27
CA VAL A 529 9.43 -4.84 24.66
C VAL A 529 8.00 -4.31 24.85
N SER A 530 7.10 -4.71 23.96
CA SER A 530 5.74 -4.15 23.87
C SER A 530 4.64 -5.21 23.68
N LEU A 531 4.65 -6.28 24.48
CA LEU A 531 3.66 -7.35 24.39
C LEU A 531 3.08 -7.71 25.75
N ILE A 532 1.77 -7.54 25.91
CA ILE A 532 1.04 -8.05 27.09
C ILE A 532 1.23 -9.56 27.17
N ASN A 533 1.83 -10.05 28.27
CA ASN A 533 1.96 -11.48 28.51
C ASN A 533 0.57 -12.17 28.47
N GLY A 534 0.43 -13.18 27.61
CA GLY A 534 -0.84 -13.89 27.44
C GLY A 534 -1.85 -13.14 26.58
N TYR A 535 -1.40 -12.20 25.74
CA TYR A 535 -2.24 -11.52 24.78
C TYR A 535 -2.82 -12.53 23.80
N VAL A 536 -4.15 -12.61 23.70
CA VAL A 536 -4.84 -13.48 22.75
C VAL A 536 -5.30 -12.66 21.57
N HIS A 537 -4.74 -12.96 20.40
CA HIS A 537 -5.14 -12.37 19.13
C HIS A 537 -5.19 -13.47 18.07
N GLY A 538 -6.31 -13.57 17.36
CA GLY A 538 -6.53 -14.64 16.39
C GLY A 538 -6.49 -16.05 16.95
N GLY A 539 -6.94 -16.24 18.20
CA GLY A 539 -7.00 -17.53 18.88
C GLY A 539 -5.63 -18.03 19.30
N THR A 540 -4.59 -17.25 19.00
CA THR A 540 -3.22 -17.53 19.37
C THR A 540 -2.88 -16.70 20.59
N THR A 541 -2.39 -17.36 21.62
CA THR A 541 -1.84 -16.70 22.80
C THR A 541 -0.39 -16.34 22.48
N TRP A 542 -0.11 -15.05 22.40
CA TRP A 542 1.22 -14.52 22.22
C TRP A 542 1.86 -14.27 23.58
N GLY A 543 3.14 -14.62 23.67
CA GLY A 543 3.96 -14.41 24.85
C GLY A 543 5.32 -13.84 24.46
N ILE A 544 5.91 -13.09 25.38
CA ILE A 544 7.30 -12.68 25.23
C ILE A 544 8.14 -13.94 25.32
N ASN A 545 9.23 -13.97 24.56
CA ASN A 545 10.20 -15.06 24.67
C ASN A 545 10.62 -15.28 26.13
N ALA A 546 10.69 -16.53 26.56
CA ALA A 546 10.94 -16.86 27.96
C ALA A 546 12.34 -16.42 28.43
N THR A 547 13.35 -16.53 27.57
CA THR A 547 14.72 -16.07 27.84
C THR A 547 14.75 -14.55 27.96
N LEU A 548 14.11 -13.85 27.02
CA LEU A 548 13.99 -12.40 27.08
C LEU A 548 13.23 -11.93 28.34
N ALA A 549 12.11 -12.58 28.66
CA ALA A 549 11.29 -12.27 29.83
C ALA A 549 12.01 -12.52 31.16
N ALA A 550 13.06 -13.36 31.19
CA ALA A 550 13.87 -13.62 32.37
C ALA A 550 14.90 -12.50 32.63
N LYS A 551 15.17 -11.60 31.67
CA LYS A 551 16.08 -10.47 31.87
C LYS A 551 15.46 -9.47 32.85
N THR A 552 16.14 -9.26 33.99
CA THR A 552 15.66 -8.38 35.07
C THR A 552 15.65 -6.90 34.71
N GLU A 553 16.46 -6.48 33.74
CA GLU A 553 16.61 -5.07 33.36
C GLU A 553 15.68 -4.63 32.24
N LEU A 554 15.01 -5.59 31.59
CA LEU A 554 14.13 -5.39 30.44
C LEU A 554 12.96 -4.44 30.78
N LYS A 555 12.79 -3.39 29.97
CA LYS A 555 11.73 -2.40 30.16
C LYS A 555 10.48 -2.79 29.38
N ARG A 556 9.47 -3.17 30.15
CA ARG A 556 8.19 -3.66 29.65
C ARG A 556 7.17 -2.53 29.61
N THR A 557 6.63 -2.21 28.44
CA THR A 557 5.51 -1.25 28.36
C THR A 557 4.18 -1.87 28.77
N ASP A 558 4.10 -3.21 28.80
CA ASP A 558 2.87 -3.97 29.00
C ASP A 558 2.59 -4.41 30.45
N ASN A 559 3.61 -4.49 31.30
CA ASN A 559 3.58 -5.24 32.57
C ASN A 559 3.44 -4.37 33.84
N VAL A 560 3.44 -3.05 33.71
CA VAL A 560 3.39 -2.16 34.89
C VAL A 560 2.00 -1.55 35.00
N ILE A 561 1.24 -1.96 36.03
CA ILE A 561 -0.07 -1.38 36.34
C ILE A 561 0.10 0.14 36.50
N GLY A 562 -0.64 0.90 35.69
CA GLY A 562 -0.62 2.36 35.68
C GLY A 562 0.45 2.99 34.78
N LEU A 563 1.45 2.25 34.29
CA LEU A 563 2.45 2.81 33.39
C LEU A 563 1.78 3.37 32.12
N LYS A 564 2.07 4.63 31.85
CA LYS A 564 1.60 5.36 30.67
C LYS A 564 2.66 5.32 29.56
N TYR A 565 3.91 5.63 29.89
CA TYR A 565 5.04 5.60 28.96
C TYR A 565 6.38 5.71 29.70
N TYR A 566 7.45 5.30 29.02
CA TYR A 566 8.81 5.63 29.40
C TYR A 566 9.31 6.87 28.65
N VAL A 567 10.27 7.58 29.25
CA VAL A 567 11.01 8.69 28.62
C VAL A 567 12.50 8.45 28.82
N TYR A 568 13.20 8.14 27.73
CA TYR A 568 14.66 8.08 27.70
C TYR A 568 15.22 9.44 27.25
N ASP A 569 15.89 10.13 28.15
CA ASP A 569 16.66 11.33 27.86
C ASP A 569 17.99 10.92 27.23
N VAL A 570 18.12 11.13 25.92
CA VAL A 570 19.23 10.58 25.14
C VAL A 570 20.56 11.23 25.53
N GLY A 571 20.55 12.54 25.80
CA GLY A 571 21.77 13.27 26.15
C GLY A 571 22.36 12.83 27.50
N SER A 572 21.51 12.64 28.51
CA SER A 572 21.95 12.22 29.86
C SER A 572 22.01 10.71 30.04
N GLY A 573 21.38 9.94 29.16
CA GLY A 573 21.22 8.49 29.28
C GLY A 573 20.26 8.07 30.40
N LYS A 574 19.41 8.96 30.92
CA LYS A 574 18.46 8.66 32.00
C LYS A 574 17.13 8.16 31.47
N LEU A 575 16.52 7.22 32.19
CA LEU A 575 15.19 6.71 31.91
C LEU A 575 14.22 7.02 33.04
N ASP A 576 13.13 7.70 32.70
CA ASP A 576 12.01 7.97 33.60
C ASP A 576 10.76 7.15 33.20
N SER A 577 9.97 6.74 34.19
CA SER A 577 8.68 6.07 34.00
C SER A 577 7.54 6.96 34.44
N VAL A 578 6.55 7.18 33.59
CA VAL A 578 5.34 7.95 33.93
C VAL A 578 4.20 6.99 34.23
N ILE A 579 3.77 6.96 35.49
CA ILE A 579 2.65 6.16 36.02
C ILE A 579 1.39 7.04 36.12
#